data_AF-A0A962M664-F1
#
_entry.id   AF-A0A962M664-F1
#
_cell.length_a   1.000
_cell.length_b   1.000
_cell.length_c   1.000
_cell.angle_alpha   90.00
_cell.angle_beta   90.00
_cell.angle_gamma   90.00
#
_symmetry.space_group_name_H-M   'P 1'
#
loop_
_entity.id
_entity.type
_entity.pdbx_description
1 polymer ?
#
loop_
_entity_poly.entity_id
_entity_poly.type
_entity_poly.pdbx_seq_one_letter_code
_entity_poly.pdbx_strand_id
1 'polypeptide(L)'
;MKVLSKNTDCYFIRNDLSNAIEAKLNLPQYTIDQISQNFFEIYADCVINQNATIIMMSVFEQIKVLKHFLSENHFKDILNLDKFNHIFNYNLDTSRLFVKGINCFENTNDLKINGIDHLFQTFHNQVEKLLIIDDDICTGNTIKQIIETLDKFNLFPKANIFTLGLANYCAQHYNIIDCIDIRDFFYGTLFGGIVTQQGNTLSRVCYLDESIDLTKMANIHPSKCNIFRSEILKLQFSMSKRVHNHVSKSY
;
A
#
# COMPACT_ATOMS: atom_id res chain seq x y z
N MET A 1 15.08 6.04 3.75
CA MET A 1 14.48 6.74 2.60
C MET A 1 15.50 6.83 1.48
N LYS A 2 15.18 6.31 0.29
CA LYS A 2 15.99 6.44 -0.92
C LYS A 2 15.30 7.42 -1.87
N VAL A 3 16.08 8.27 -2.53
CA VAL A 3 15.55 9.33 -3.40
C VAL A 3 16.39 9.38 -4.67
N LEU A 4 15.72 9.31 -5.82
CA LEU A 4 16.28 9.70 -7.12
C LEU A 4 15.61 11.00 -7.54
N SER A 5 16.23 12.13 -7.20
CA SER A 5 15.64 13.46 -7.40
C SER A 5 15.90 13.99 -8.80
N LYS A 6 14.85 14.49 -9.46
CA LYS A 6 14.92 15.08 -10.79
C LYS A 6 14.06 16.34 -10.92
N ASN A 7 12.89 16.39 -10.27
CA ASN A 7 12.00 17.55 -10.20
C ASN A 7 11.06 17.49 -8.96
N THR A 8 10.01 18.32 -8.92
CA THR A 8 9.03 18.39 -7.81
C THR A 8 7.97 17.29 -7.83
N ASP A 9 7.70 16.70 -9.00
CA ASP A 9 6.77 15.59 -9.13
C ASP A 9 7.39 14.30 -8.57
N CYS A 10 6.58 13.43 -7.97
CA CYS A 10 7.10 12.27 -7.24
C CYS A 10 6.28 11.00 -7.45
N TYR A 11 6.97 9.91 -7.75
CA TYR A 11 6.48 8.54 -7.53
C TYR A 11 6.92 8.06 -6.16
N PHE A 12 5.97 7.68 -5.31
CA PHE A 12 6.26 7.14 -3.99
C PHE A 12 6.15 5.61 -4.02
N ILE A 13 7.22 4.94 -3.60
CA ILE A 13 7.29 3.49 -3.48
C ILE A 13 7.32 3.14 -1.99
N ARG A 14 6.27 2.47 -1.53
CA ARG A 14 6.15 1.99 -0.18
C ARG A 14 6.80 0.60 -0.09
N ASN A 15 7.94 0.54 0.60
CA ASN A 15 8.66 -0.70 0.84
C ASN A 15 8.11 -1.43 2.07
N ASP A 16 7.24 -2.38 1.81
CA ASP A 16 6.52 -3.19 2.78
C ASP A 16 6.90 -4.67 2.72
N LEU A 17 7.97 -5.01 1.99
CA LEU A 17 8.36 -6.40 1.77
C LEU A 17 8.72 -7.14 3.06
N SER A 18 9.32 -6.46 4.04
CA SER A 18 9.54 -7.05 5.37
C SER A 18 8.23 -7.44 6.04
N ASN A 19 7.17 -6.67 5.88
CA ASN A 19 5.88 -6.97 6.49
C ASN A 19 5.08 -8.00 5.68
N ALA A 20 5.23 -8.00 4.35
CA ALA A 20 4.42 -8.81 3.44
C ALA A 20 5.02 -10.18 3.08
N ILE A 21 6.36 -10.29 3.04
CA ILE A 21 7.11 -11.51 2.62
C ILE A 21 7.78 -12.21 3.81
N GLU A 22 8.39 -11.47 4.73
CA GLU A 22 9.10 -12.07 5.88
C GLU A 22 8.16 -12.97 6.70
N ALA A 23 6.92 -12.53 6.88
CA ALA A 23 5.85 -13.27 7.54
C ALA A 23 5.50 -14.63 6.88
N LYS A 24 5.91 -14.86 5.62
CA LYS A 24 5.58 -16.08 4.86
C LYS A 24 6.80 -16.92 4.45
N LEU A 25 7.92 -16.29 4.11
CA LEU A 25 9.11 -16.97 3.57
C LEU A 25 10.34 -16.90 4.49
N ASN A 26 10.28 -16.13 5.59
CA ASN A 26 11.38 -15.96 6.54
C ASN A 26 12.73 -15.65 5.87
N LEU A 27 12.73 -14.67 4.97
CA LEU A 27 13.92 -14.26 4.24
C LEU A 27 14.81 -13.36 5.11
N PRO A 28 16.15 -13.50 5.03
CA PRO A 28 17.05 -12.57 5.70
C PRO A 28 16.86 -11.11 5.23
N GLN A 29 16.98 -10.15 6.15
CA GLN A 29 16.82 -8.72 5.85
C GLN A 29 17.66 -8.23 4.66
N TYR A 30 18.93 -8.67 4.56
CA TYR A 30 19.80 -8.28 3.44
C TYR A 30 19.23 -8.71 2.07
N THR A 31 18.49 -9.81 2.02
CA THR A 31 17.83 -10.28 0.79
C THR A 31 16.64 -9.39 0.46
N ILE A 32 15.83 -9.02 1.48
CA ILE A 32 14.71 -8.08 1.34
C ILE A 32 15.22 -6.72 0.84
N ASP A 33 16.33 -6.24 1.39
CA ASP A 33 16.95 -4.97 0.99
C ASP A 33 17.44 -5.01 -0.47
N GLN A 34 18.05 -6.12 -0.89
CA GLN A 34 18.49 -6.31 -2.27
C GLN A 34 17.31 -6.35 -3.24
N ILE A 35 16.22 -7.04 -2.88
CA ILE A 35 15.01 -7.09 -3.70
C ILE A 35 14.40 -5.69 -3.84
N SER A 36 14.27 -4.98 -2.72
CA SER A 36 13.73 -3.62 -2.69
C SER A 36 14.57 -2.67 -3.55
N GLN A 37 15.90 -2.80 -3.51
CA GLN A 37 16.80 -2.01 -4.34
C GLN A 37 16.63 -2.30 -5.83
N ASN A 38 16.62 -3.57 -6.22
CA ASN A 38 16.44 -3.95 -7.61
C ASN A 38 15.06 -3.52 -8.13
N PHE A 39 14.01 -3.65 -7.31
CA PHE A 39 12.67 -3.16 -7.64
C PHE A 39 12.68 -1.65 -7.89
N PHE A 40 13.32 -0.88 -7.01
CA PHE A 40 13.44 0.58 -7.14
C PHE A 40 14.08 0.97 -8.47
N GLU A 41 15.17 0.32 -8.86
CA GLU A 41 15.88 0.57 -10.13
C GLU A 41 15.00 0.22 -11.33
N ILE A 42 14.40 -0.97 -11.33
CA ILE A 42 13.52 -1.43 -12.42
C ILE A 42 12.31 -0.49 -12.57
N TYR A 43 11.68 -0.09 -11.47
CA TYR A 43 10.54 0.83 -11.49
C TYR A 43 10.97 2.21 -12.00
N ALA A 44 12.10 2.74 -11.52
CA ALA A 44 12.63 4.02 -11.95
C ALA A 44 12.89 4.09 -13.46
N ASP A 45 13.40 3.01 -14.02
CA ASP A 45 13.62 2.90 -15.46
C ASP A 45 12.32 2.73 -16.25
N CYS A 46 11.21 2.36 -15.61
CA CYS A 46 9.98 1.99 -16.32
C CYS A 46 8.82 2.98 -16.21
N VAL A 47 8.83 3.93 -15.28
CA VAL A 47 7.74 4.92 -15.09
C VAL A 47 7.47 5.78 -16.33
N ILE A 48 6.22 6.27 -16.46
CA ILE A 48 5.79 7.16 -17.55
C ILE A 48 6.58 8.48 -17.51
N ASN A 49 6.63 9.16 -16.37
CA ASN A 49 7.36 10.41 -16.23
C ASN A 49 8.80 10.16 -15.76
N GLN A 50 9.71 9.98 -16.72
CA GLN A 50 11.13 9.73 -16.45
C GLN A 50 11.85 10.90 -15.75
N ASN A 51 11.25 12.09 -15.74
CA ASN A 51 11.80 13.28 -15.07
C ASN A 51 11.27 13.45 -13.64
N ALA A 52 10.31 12.62 -13.20
CA ALA A 52 9.82 12.65 -11.84
C ALA A 52 10.90 12.20 -10.84
N THR A 53 10.83 12.74 -9.64
CA THR A 53 11.53 12.19 -8.48
C THR A 53 10.92 10.84 -8.09
N ILE A 54 11.74 9.91 -7.62
CA ILE A 54 11.26 8.63 -7.10
C ILE A 54 11.76 8.45 -5.68
N ILE A 55 10.83 8.26 -4.75
CA ILE A 55 11.11 8.10 -3.34
C ILE A 55 10.71 6.68 -2.94
N MET A 56 11.61 5.96 -2.27
CA MET A 56 11.28 4.70 -1.63
C MET A 56 11.48 4.79 -0.12
N MET A 57 10.47 4.41 0.63
CA MET A 57 10.47 4.48 2.10
C MET A 57 9.85 3.23 2.69
N SER A 58 10.47 2.66 3.73
CA SER A 58 9.91 1.48 4.37
C SER A 58 8.72 1.82 5.26
N VAL A 59 7.83 0.85 5.49
CA VAL A 59 6.70 1.01 6.44
C VAL A 59 7.21 1.42 7.83
N PHE A 60 8.34 0.84 8.27
CA PHE A 60 8.95 1.20 9.55
C PHE A 60 9.40 2.67 9.61
N GLU A 61 9.99 3.19 8.52
CA GLU A 61 10.36 4.60 8.43
C GLU A 61 9.13 5.52 8.46
N GLN A 62 8.07 5.15 7.74
CA GLN A 62 6.79 5.90 7.76
C GLN A 62 6.16 5.91 9.16
N ILE A 63 6.20 4.79 9.89
CA ILE A 63 5.68 4.70 11.26
C ILE A 63 6.48 5.61 12.21
N LYS A 64 7.80 5.73 12.04
CA LYS A 64 8.60 6.67 12.85
C LYS A 64 8.18 8.11 12.64
N VAL A 65 7.97 8.50 11.37
CA VAL A 65 7.49 9.83 11.00
C VAL A 65 6.09 10.08 11.58
N LEU A 66 5.20 9.09 11.48
CA LEU A 66 3.87 9.17 12.07
C LEU A 66 3.92 9.36 13.59
N LYS A 67 4.74 8.58 14.31
CA LYS A 67 4.87 8.72 15.78
C LYS A 67 5.30 10.13 16.19
N HIS A 68 6.19 10.74 15.41
CA HIS A 68 6.60 12.12 15.64
C HIS A 68 5.43 13.09 15.43
N PHE A 69 4.72 13.00 14.31
CA PHE A 69 3.53 13.81 14.02
C PHE A 69 2.47 13.71 15.13
N LEU A 70 2.17 12.49 15.59
CA LEU A 70 1.19 12.25 16.65
C LEU A 70 1.60 12.89 17.98
N SER A 71 2.90 12.86 18.30
CA SER A 71 3.44 13.47 19.52
C SER A 71 3.29 15.00 19.52
N GLU A 72 3.47 15.65 18.36
CA GLU A 72 3.38 17.10 18.20
C GLU A 72 1.94 17.61 18.14
N ASN A 73 1.03 16.81 17.57
CA ASN A 73 -0.36 17.22 17.34
C ASN A 73 -1.34 16.69 18.41
N HIS A 74 -0.85 15.88 19.34
CA HIS A 74 -1.61 15.35 20.49
C HIS A 74 -2.88 14.56 20.12
N PHE A 75 -2.87 13.86 18.98
CA PHE A 75 -3.96 12.93 18.63
C PHE A 75 -3.92 11.69 19.52
N LYS A 76 -5.07 11.34 20.12
CA LYS A 76 -5.25 10.16 20.98
C LYS A 76 -6.07 9.08 20.29
N ASP A 77 -7.14 9.48 19.61
CA ASP A 77 -8.04 8.58 18.91
C ASP A 77 -7.67 8.53 17.42
N ILE A 78 -7.21 7.36 17.00
CA ILE A 78 -6.64 7.15 15.68
C ILE A 78 -7.31 5.92 15.06
N LEU A 79 -7.90 6.13 13.89
CA LEU A 79 -8.44 5.09 13.04
C LEU A 79 -7.47 4.84 11.89
N ASN A 80 -6.80 3.70 11.92
CA ASN A 80 -5.84 3.36 10.89
C ASN A 80 -6.43 2.42 9.83
N LEU A 81 -6.25 2.78 8.57
CA LEU A 81 -6.68 2.01 7.39
C LEU A 81 -5.54 1.15 6.81
N ASP A 82 -4.30 1.40 7.25
CA ASP A 82 -3.11 0.69 6.79
C ASP A 82 -3.00 -0.72 7.39
N LYS A 83 -2.90 -1.71 6.51
CA LYS A 83 -2.88 -3.15 6.81
C LYS A 83 -1.68 -3.64 7.60
N PHE A 84 -0.58 -2.88 7.64
CA PHE A 84 0.64 -3.30 8.34
C PHE A 84 0.92 -2.50 9.61
N ASN A 85 0.06 -1.54 9.93
CA ASN A 85 0.30 -0.58 11.00
C ASN A 85 -0.79 -0.64 12.08
N HIS A 86 -1.07 -1.82 12.62
CA HIS A 86 -2.12 -2.01 13.65
C HIS A 86 -1.72 -1.58 15.06
N ILE A 87 -0.87 -0.54 15.20
CA ILE A 87 -0.40 -0.06 16.51
C ILE A 87 -1.44 0.79 17.26
N PHE A 88 -2.62 1.00 16.67
CA PHE A 88 -3.66 1.91 17.17
C PHE A 88 -4.91 1.16 17.64
N ASN A 89 -5.71 1.86 18.45
CA ASN A 89 -6.92 1.31 19.06
C ASN A 89 -8.01 0.96 18.04
N TYR A 90 -8.10 1.71 16.94
CA TYR A 90 -9.09 1.48 15.89
C TYR A 90 -8.38 1.14 14.59
N ASN A 91 -8.73 0.00 13.99
CA ASN A 91 -8.18 -0.45 12.73
C ASN A 91 -9.31 -0.94 11.82
N LEU A 92 -9.29 -0.53 10.56
CA LEU A 92 -10.14 -1.09 9.53
C LEU A 92 -9.25 -1.60 8.40
N ASP A 93 -9.48 -2.83 7.96
CA ASP A 93 -8.82 -3.34 6.77
C ASP A 93 -9.64 -2.94 5.55
N THR A 94 -9.10 -2.02 4.75
CA THR A 94 -9.79 -1.48 3.58
C THR A 94 -9.14 -1.98 2.29
N SER A 95 -9.94 -2.17 1.24
CA SER A 95 -9.43 -2.49 -0.10
C SER A 95 -10.41 -2.05 -1.17
N ARG A 96 -9.90 -1.32 -2.18
CA ARG A 96 -10.68 -0.97 -3.37
C ARG A 96 -11.04 -2.25 -4.14
N LEU A 97 -12.29 -2.32 -4.61
CA LEU A 97 -12.78 -3.47 -5.35
C LEU A 97 -12.64 -3.27 -6.86
N PHE A 98 -12.24 -4.35 -7.51
CA PHE A 98 -12.11 -4.42 -8.96
C PHE A 98 -12.93 -5.57 -9.51
N VAL A 99 -13.43 -5.42 -10.73
CA VAL A 99 -14.14 -6.47 -11.46
C VAL A 99 -13.43 -6.75 -12.78
N LYS A 100 -13.52 -8.00 -13.24
CA LYS A 100 -12.94 -8.39 -14.52
C LYS A 100 -13.80 -7.83 -15.65
N GLY A 101 -13.30 -6.81 -16.34
CA GLY A 101 -13.87 -6.31 -17.59
C GLY A 101 -13.51 -7.21 -18.78
N ILE A 102 -13.80 -6.73 -19.99
CA ILE A 102 -13.54 -7.48 -21.23
C ILE A 102 -12.03 -7.68 -21.44
N ASN A 103 -11.23 -6.63 -21.21
CA ASN A 103 -9.80 -6.62 -21.51
C ASN A 103 -8.92 -6.53 -20.26
N CYS A 104 -9.41 -5.89 -19.19
CA CYS A 104 -8.64 -5.62 -17.98
C CYS A 104 -9.54 -5.56 -16.75
N PHE A 105 -8.93 -5.55 -15.57
CA PHE A 105 -9.63 -5.22 -14.33
C PHE A 105 -10.01 -3.74 -14.28
N GLU A 106 -11.25 -3.47 -13.87
CA GLU A 106 -11.82 -2.13 -13.77
C GLU A 106 -12.21 -1.84 -12.31
N ASN A 107 -11.92 -0.63 -11.85
CA ASN A 107 -12.27 -0.17 -10.50
C ASN A 107 -13.79 0.05 -10.43
N THR A 108 -14.47 -0.56 -9.46
CA THR A 108 -15.92 -0.38 -9.29
C THR A 108 -16.28 0.92 -8.56
N ASN A 109 -15.28 1.62 -8.02
CA ASN A 109 -15.39 2.66 -7.01
C ASN A 109 -15.97 2.17 -5.68
N ASP A 110 -16.15 0.87 -5.47
CA ASP A 110 -16.56 0.33 -4.18
C ASP A 110 -15.33 0.01 -3.31
N LEU A 111 -15.57 0.04 -1.99
CA LEU A 111 -14.58 -0.29 -0.99
C LEU A 111 -15.06 -1.50 -0.17
N LYS A 112 -14.20 -2.51 -0.07
CA LYS A 112 -14.34 -3.54 0.96
C LYS A 112 -13.78 -2.98 2.27
N ILE A 113 -14.61 -2.99 3.31
CA ILE A 113 -14.24 -2.54 4.66
C ILE A 113 -14.42 -3.73 5.61
N ASN A 114 -13.33 -4.23 6.18
CA ASN A 114 -13.37 -5.27 7.22
C ASN A 114 -13.06 -4.64 8.58
N GLY A 115 -13.68 -5.18 9.63
CA GLY A 115 -13.45 -4.76 11.02
C GLY A 115 -14.42 -3.70 11.55
N ILE A 116 -15.41 -3.28 10.75
CA ILE A 116 -16.45 -2.33 11.21
C ILE A 116 -17.20 -2.86 12.44
N ASP A 117 -17.44 -4.18 12.48
CA ASP A 117 -18.10 -4.88 13.59
C ASP A 117 -17.35 -4.72 14.92
N HIS A 118 -16.02 -4.58 14.88
CA HIS A 118 -15.22 -4.36 16.10
C HIS A 118 -15.42 -2.96 16.68
N LEU A 119 -15.76 -1.98 15.85
CA LEU A 119 -16.04 -0.62 16.33
C LEU A 119 -17.37 -0.55 17.09
N PHE A 120 -18.37 -1.36 16.73
CA PHE A 120 -19.63 -1.42 17.48
C PHE A 120 -19.49 -1.92 18.92
N GLN A 121 -18.39 -2.62 19.24
CA GLN A 121 -18.17 -3.19 20.57
C GLN A 121 -17.74 -2.12 21.59
N THR A 122 -17.45 -0.91 21.13
CA THR A 122 -16.96 0.19 21.96
C THR A 122 -17.87 1.41 21.85
N PHE A 123 -18.16 2.04 22.98
CA PHE A 123 -18.85 3.32 22.99
C PHE A 123 -17.82 4.43 22.68
N HIS A 124 -18.05 5.25 21.65
CA HIS A 124 -17.09 6.29 21.22
C HIS A 124 -17.60 7.72 21.44
N ASN A 125 -18.66 7.93 22.23
CA ASN A 125 -19.24 9.26 22.46
C ASN A 125 -18.31 10.25 23.17
N GLN A 126 -17.20 9.76 23.74
CA GLN A 126 -16.13 10.55 24.35
C GLN A 126 -15.06 11.02 23.35
N VAL A 127 -15.09 10.54 22.11
CA VAL A 127 -14.10 10.92 21.09
C VAL A 127 -14.49 12.27 20.50
N GLU A 128 -13.67 13.29 20.76
CA GLU A 128 -13.86 14.67 20.25
C GLU A 128 -13.06 14.97 18.99
N LYS A 129 -11.93 14.27 18.79
CA LYS A 129 -11.05 14.42 17.63
C LYS A 129 -10.62 13.03 17.17
N LEU A 130 -10.94 12.67 15.93
CA LEU A 130 -10.54 11.41 15.33
C LEU A 130 -9.58 11.69 14.17
N LEU A 131 -8.40 11.10 14.19
CA LEU A 131 -7.49 11.09 13.04
C LEU A 131 -7.66 9.79 12.26
N ILE A 132 -8.08 9.89 11.00
CA ILE A 132 -8.08 8.78 10.05
C ILE A 132 -6.74 8.80 9.30
N ILE A 133 -6.04 7.67 9.32
CA ILE A 133 -4.75 7.51 8.65
C ILE A 133 -4.90 6.49 7.54
N ASP A 134 -4.42 6.83 6.35
CA ASP A 134 -4.27 5.92 5.21
C ASP A 134 -2.80 5.91 4.76
N ASP A 135 -2.39 4.89 4.02
CA ASP A 135 -1.03 4.84 3.47
C ASP A 135 -0.81 5.91 2.38
N ASP A 136 -1.82 6.18 1.56
CA ASP A 136 -1.87 7.31 0.64
C ASP A 136 -3.24 8.00 0.62
N ILE A 137 -3.26 9.30 0.30
CA ILE A 137 -4.49 9.99 -0.09
C ILE A 137 -4.27 10.59 -1.48
N CYS A 138 -4.66 9.82 -2.51
CA CYS A 138 -4.69 10.29 -3.89
C CYS A 138 -5.98 11.06 -4.21
N THR A 139 -7.08 10.36 -4.50
CA THR A 139 -8.37 11.01 -4.87
C THR A 139 -9.26 11.36 -3.67
N GLY A 140 -8.94 10.83 -2.48
CA GLY A 140 -9.79 10.95 -1.28
C GLY A 140 -11.03 10.06 -1.27
N ASN A 141 -11.30 9.27 -2.31
CA ASN A 141 -12.50 8.41 -2.37
C ASN A 141 -12.54 7.35 -1.27
N THR A 142 -11.39 6.73 -0.94
CA THR A 142 -11.30 5.77 0.17
C THR A 142 -11.75 6.43 1.48
N ILE A 143 -11.12 7.55 1.83
CA ILE A 143 -11.43 8.33 3.03
C ILE A 143 -12.89 8.75 3.08
N LYS A 144 -13.43 9.24 1.96
CA LYS A 144 -14.83 9.65 1.86
C LYS A 144 -15.78 8.50 2.20
N GLN A 145 -15.58 7.32 1.60
CA GLN A 145 -16.43 6.14 1.86
C GLN A 145 -16.29 5.63 3.29
N ILE A 146 -15.10 5.75 3.89
CA ILE A 146 -14.91 5.44 5.31
C ILE A 146 -15.73 6.39 6.17
N ILE A 147 -15.64 7.70 5.95
CA ILE A 147 -16.43 8.69 6.70
C ILE A 147 -17.93 8.42 6.54
N GLU A 148 -18.42 8.21 5.31
CA GLU A 148 -19.82 7.86 5.05
C GLU A 148 -20.25 6.58 5.79
N THR A 149 -19.36 5.59 5.89
CA THR A 149 -19.62 4.35 6.63
C THR A 149 -19.68 4.60 8.14
N LEU A 150 -18.75 5.38 8.69
CA LEU A 150 -18.73 5.75 10.10
C LEU A 150 -19.99 6.53 10.50
N ASP A 151 -20.42 7.47 9.65
CA ASP A 151 -21.63 8.28 9.84
C ASP A 151 -22.90 7.44 9.75
N LYS A 152 -23.00 6.57 8.73
CA LYS A 152 -24.13 5.64 8.54
C LYS A 152 -24.39 4.80 9.79
N PHE A 153 -23.32 4.36 10.45
CA PHE A 153 -23.39 3.54 11.65
C PHE A 153 -23.28 4.34 12.95
N ASN A 154 -23.21 5.67 12.87
CA ASN A 154 -23.11 6.58 14.00
C ASN A 154 -22.00 6.19 14.98
N LEU A 155 -20.84 5.78 14.46
CA LEU A 155 -19.74 5.23 15.25
C LEU A 155 -19.00 6.30 16.05
N PHE A 156 -18.76 7.49 15.48
CA PHE A 156 -18.05 8.59 16.14
C PHE A 156 -18.85 9.91 16.10
N PRO A 157 -20.05 9.96 16.70
CA PRO A 157 -21.05 11.00 16.41
C PRO A 157 -20.69 12.42 16.86
N LYS A 158 -19.64 12.58 17.67
CA LYS A 158 -19.18 13.88 18.20
C LYS A 158 -17.77 14.25 17.77
N ALA A 159 -17.11 13.39 16.99
CA ALA A 159 -15.72 13.58 16.66
C ALA A 159 -15.56 14.55 15.48
N ASN A 160 -14.64 15.51 15.63
CA ASN A 160 -14.10 16.22 14.47
C ASN A 160 -13.11 15.29 13.77
N ILE A 161 -13.37 15.00 12.48
CA ILE A 161 -12.58 14.05 11.70
C ILE A 161 -11.45 14.79 10.97
N PHE A 162 -10.22 14.31 11.18
CA PHE A 162 -9.01 14.74 10.49
C PHE A 162 -8.48 13.57 9.67
N THR A 163 -7.72 13.86 8.61
CA THR A 163 -7.20 12.84 7.70
C THR A 163 -5.72 13.04 7.44
N LEU A 164 -4.97 11.96 7.29
CA LEU A 164 -3.54 11.98 7.02
C LEU A 164 -3.18 10.83 6.06
N GLY A 165 -2.65 11.18 4.89
CA GLY A 165 -2.00 10.22 3.99
C GLY A 165 -0.52 10.13 4.34
N LEU A 166 -0.04 8.94 4.70
CA LEU A 166 1.34 8.76 5.15
C LEU A 166 2.36 9.09 4.07
N ALA A 167 2.15 8.63 2.84
CA ALA A 167 3.00 8.98 1.71
C ALA A 167 3.03 10.50 1.48
N ASN A 168 1.85 11.15 1.49
CA ASN A 168 1.71 12.60 1.31
C ASN A 168 2.48 13.38 2.39
N TYR A 169 2.40 12.95 3.65
CA TYR A 169 3.12 13.60 4.74
C TYR A 169 4.64 13.36 4.65
N CYS A 170 5.05 12.11 4.37
CA CYS A 170 6.47 11.76 4.25
C CYS A 170 7.16 12.46 3.07
N ALA A 171 6.40 12.76 2.01
CA ALA A 171 6.89 13.46 0.82
C ALA A 171 6.25 14.85 0.66
N GLN A 172 5.93 15.56 1.76
CA GLN A 172 5.24 16.86 1.75
C GLN A 172 5.90 17.97 0.92
N HIS A 173 7.17 17.82 0.56
CA HIS A 173 7.92 18.75 -0.30
C HIS A 173 7.80 18.41 -1.80
N TYR A 174 7.03 17.39 -2.15
CA TYR A 174 6.86 16.88 -3.51
C TYR A 174 5.37 16.76 -3.86
N ASN A 175 5.08 16.84 -5.16
CA ASN A 175 3.76 16.57 -5.71
C ASN A 175 3.66 15.07 -6.04
N ILE A 176 2.95 14.29 -5.21
CA ILE A 176 2.81 12.85 -5.43
C ILE A 176 1.91 12.60 -6.64
N ILE A 177 2.47 12.00 -7.68
CA ILE A 177 1.74 11.54 -8.87
C ILE A 177 1.16 10.14 -8.65
N ASP A 178 1.90 9.28 -7.95
CA ASP A 178 1.49 7.91 -7.66
C ASP A 178 2.09 7.41 -6.36
N CYS A 179 1.42 6.46 -5.73
CA CYS A 179 1.92 5.70 -4.61
C CYS A 179 1.67 4.22 -4.87
N ILE A 180 2.75 3.43 -4.90
CA ILE A 180 2.68 1.99 -5.10
C ILE A 180 3.30 1.23 -3.94
N ASP A 181 2.72 0.06 -3.65
CA ASP A 181 3.27 -0.89 -2.68
C ASP A 181 4.09 -1.96 -3.39
N ILE A 182 5.31 -2.23 -2.92
CA ILE A 182 6.17 -3.24 -3.57
C ILE A 182 5.50 -4.62 -3.54
N ARG A 183 4.84 -4.99 -2.42
CA ARG A 183 4.16 -6.30 -2.28
C ARG A 183 3.16 -6.62 -3.39
N ASP A 184 2.59 -5.60 -4.05
CA ASP A 184 1.56 -5.77 -5.08
C ASP A 184 2.09 -6.42 -6.36
N PHE A 185 3.40 -6.39 -6.53
CA PHE A 185 4.12 -6.95 -7.67
C PHE A 185 4.76 -8.32 -7.37
N PHE A 186 4.56 -8.88 -6.18
CA PHE A 186 5.12 -10.17 -5.82
C PHE A 186 4.01 -11.18 -5.52
N TYR A 187 4.05 -12.33 -6.20
CA TYR A 187 3.11 -13.41 -5.93
C TYR A 187 3.31 -13.98 -4.53
N GLY A 188 2.18 -14.33 -3.91
CA GLY A 188 2.18 -15.00 -2.63
C GLY A 188 2.52 -14.10 -1.44
N THR A 189 2.54 -12.77 -1.58
CA THR A 189 2.61 -11.82 -0.48
C THR A 189 1.31 -11.77 0.32
N LEU A 190 1.39 -11.38 1.60
CA LEU A 190 0.20 -10.99 2.36
C LEU A 190 -0.31 -9.65 1.84
N PHE A 191 -1.61 -9.56 1.60
CA PHE A 191 -2.30 -8.35 1.14
C PHE A 191 -1.77 -7.71 -0.14
N GLY A 192 -1.01 -8.45 -0.95
CA GLY A 192 -0.57 -7.96 -2.26
C GLY A 192 -1.64 -8.02 -3.32
N GLY A 193 -1.47 -7.18 -4.32
CA GLY A 193 -2.28 -7.10 -5.52
C GLY A 193 -3.61 -6.38 -5.29
N ILE A 194 -4.39 -6.27 -6.36
CA ILE A 194 -5.74 -5.73 -6.30
C ILE A 194 -6.71 -6.76 -5.71
N VAL A 195 -7.76 -6.30 -5.03
CA VAL A 195 -8.86 -7.17 -4.61
C VAL A 195 -9.91 -7.21 -5.71
N THR A 196 -10.18 -8.40 -6.22
CA THR A 196 -11.12 -8.61 -7.33
C THR A 196 -12.35 -9.36 -6.84
N GLN A 197 -13.52 -8.97 -7.35
CA GLN A 197 -14.78 -9.63 -7.08
C GLN A 197 -15.30 -10.34 -8.32
N GLN A 198 -15.61 -11.63 -8.18
CA GLN A 198 -16.33 -12.41 -9.19
C GLN A 198 -17.53 -13.09 -8.54
N GLY A 199 -18.72 -12.55 -8.78
CA GLY A 199 -19.93 -12.92 -8.04
C GLY A 199 -19.76 -12.60 -6.55
N ASN A 200 -19.91 -13.62 -5.70
CA ASN A 200 -19.73 -13.50 -4.24
C ASN A 200 -18.32 -13.86 -3.76
N THR A 201 -17.40 -14.21 -4.68
CA THR A 201 -16.04 -14.59 -4.34
C THR A 201 -15.11 -13.39 -4.46
N LEU A 202 -14.31 -13.18 -3.42
CA LEU A 202 -13.23 -12.22 -3.40
C LEU A 202 -11.90 -12.94 -3.54
N SER A 203 -11.06 -12.46 -4.45
CA SER A 203 -9.71 -12.95 -4.69
C SER A 203 -8.74 -11.78 -4.77
N ARG A 204 -7.44 -12.08 -4.80
CA ARG A 204 -6.37 -11.10 -5.01
C ARG A 204 -5.60 -11.43 -6.28
N VAL A 205 -5.34 -10.41 -7.08
CA VAL A 205 -4.60 -10.54 -8.35
C VAL A 205 -3.35 -9.67 -8.30
N CYS A 206 -2.20 -10.31 -8.50
CA CYS A 206 -0.89 -9.65 -8.54
C CYS A 206 -0.80 -8.71 -9.75
N TYR A 207 -0.07 -7.60 -9.61
CA TYR A 207 0.13 -6.62 -10.69
C TYR A 207 0.88 -7.20 -11.90
N LEU A 208 1.58 -8.31 -11.72
CA LEU A 208 2.25 -9.02 -12.80
C LEU A 208 1.30 -9.80 -13.71
N ASP A 209 0.03 -9.97 -13.33
CA ASP A 209 -0.98 -10.59 -14.18
C ASP A 209 -1.18 -9.79 -15.48
N GLU A 210 -1.38 -10.50 -16.59
CA GLU A 210 -1.53 -9.90 -17.92
C GLU A 210 -2.82 -9.07 -18.04
N SER A 211 -3.83 -9.37 -17.22
CA SER A 211 -5.10 -8.65 -17.20
C SER A 211 -5.07 -7.36 -16.36
N ILE A 212 -3.91 -7.01 -15.79
CA ILE A 212 -3.69 -5.72 -15.10
C ILE A 212 -3.12 -4.70 -16.08
N ASP A 213 -3.73 -3.53 -16.18
CA ASP A 213 -3.16 -2.41 -16.94
C ASP A 213 -2.16 -1.64 -16.06
N LEU A 214 -0.88 -2.00 -16.16
CA LEU A 214 0.21 -1.36 -15.41
C LEU A 214 0.37 0.13 -15.71
N THR A 215 -0.09 0.60 -16.87
CA THR A 215 -0.08 2.03 -17.20
C THR A 215 -0.99 2.81 -16.27
N LYS A 216 -2.16 2.24 -15.95
CA LYS A 216 -3.17 2.86 -15.09
C LYS A 216 -2.93 2.59 -13.61
N MET A 217 -2.50 1.39 -13.26
CA MET A 217 -2.39 0.97 -11.86
C MET A 217 -1.07 1.37 -11.20
N ALA A 218 0.00 1.56 -11.98
CA ALA A 218 1.34 1.78 -11.44
C ALA A 218 2.16 2.80 -12.24
N ASN A 219 1.52 3.55 -13.14
CA ASN A 219 2.15 4.54 -14.02
C ASN A 219 3.40 4.03 -14.77
N ILE A 220 3.39 2.77 -15.20
CA ILE A 220 4.45 2.21 -16.04
C ILE A 220 4.27 2.67 -17.49
N HIS A 221 5.36 3.08 -18.14
CA HIS A 221 5.32 3.53 -19.53
C HIS A 221 4.78 2.41 -20.44
N PRO A 222 3.83 2.67 -21.37
CA PRO A 222 3.19 1.63 -22.18
C PRO A 222 4.18 0.71 -22.91
N SER A 223 5.25 1.29 -23.47
CA SER A 223 6.31 0.51 -24.16
C SER A 223 7.21 -0.31 -23.24
N LYS A 224 7.14 -0.09 -21.92
CA LYS A 224 7.99 -0.75 -20.92
C LYS A 224 7.24 -1.77 -20.07
N CYS A 225 5.91 -1.87 -20.16
CA CYS A 225 5.09 -2.82 -19.37
C CYS A 225 5.59 -4.27 -19.45
N ASN A 226 5.94 -4.76 -20.65
CA ASN A 226 6.41 -6.14 -20.83
C ASN A 226 7.81 -6.35 -20.23
N ILE A 227 8.70 -5.38 -20.38
CA ILE A 227 10.05 -5.43 -19.81
C ILE A 227 9.96 -5.39 -18.28
N PHE A 228 9.18 -4.45 -17.73
CA PHE A 228 8.93 -4.33 -16.31
C PHE A 228 8.43 -5.67 -15.72
N ARG A 229 7.37 -6.27 -16.29
CA ARG A 229 6.88 -7.59 -15.85
C ARG A 229 7.97 -8.65 -15.88
N SER A 230 8.73 -8.73 -16.96
CA SER A 230 9.80 -9.73 -17.11
C SER A 230 10.87 -9.58 -16.04
N GLU A 231 11.33 -8.36 -15.78
CA GLU A 231 12.37 -8.09 -14.79
C GLU A 231 11.88 -8.32 -13.35
N ILE A 232 10.63 -7.94 -13.02
CA ILE A 232 10.08 -8.24 -11.69
C ILE A 232 9.86 -9.75 -11.51
N LEU A 233 9.41 -10.48 -12.53
CA LEU A 233 9.31 -11.95 -12.46
C LEU A 233 10.68 -12.59 -12.23
N LYS A 234 11.73 -12.15 -12.94
CA LYS A 234 13.11 -12.61 -12.71
C LYS A 234 13.55 -12.34 -11.29
N LEU A 235 13.26 -11.14 -10.78
CA LEU A 235 13.55 -10.76 -9.40
C LEU A 235 12.86 -11.70 -8.41
N GLN A 236 11.57 -11.98 -8.59
CA GLN A 236 10.81 -12.90 -7.74
C GLN A 236 11.34 -14.34 -7.79
N PHE A 237 11.59 -14.89 -8.98
CA PHE A 237 12.10 -16.27 -9.08
C PHE A 237 13.52 -16.43 -8.53
N SER A 238 14.31 -15.36 -8.52
CA SER A 238 15.60 -15.37 -7.82
C SER A 238 15.44 -15.59 -6.31
N MET A 239 14.29 -15.22 -5.72
CA MET A 239 13.97 -15.43 -4.31
C MET A 239 13.72 -16.91 -4.01
N SER A 240 12.90 -17.58 -4.83
CA SER A 240 12.53 -18.99 -4.63
C SER A 240 13.75 -19.92 -4.67
N LYS A 241 14.72 -19.65 -5.55
CA LYS A 241 15.98 -20.41 -5.62
C LYS A 241 16.83 -20.26 -4.35
N ARG A 242 16.83 -19.07 -3.74
CA ARG A 242 17.60 -18.80 -2.51
C ARG A 242 16.98 -19.47 -1.28
N VAL A 243 15.65 -19.52 -1.20
CA VAL A 243 14.94 -20.25 -0.12
C VAL A 243 15.26 -21.74 -0.17
N HIS A 244 15.20 -22.39 -1.33
CA HIS A 244 15.51 -23.82 -1.46
C HIS A 244 16.98 -24.16 -1.14
N ASN A 245 17.92 -23.25 -1.44
CA ASN A 245 19.33 -23.44 -1.11
C ASN A 245 19.65 -23.22 0.39
N HIS A 246 18.83 -22.45 1.11
CA HIS A 246 18.98 -22.27 2.56
C HIS A 246 18.40 -23.45 3.35
N VAL A 247 17.25 -23.98 2.91
CA VAL A 247 16.64 -25.16 3.55
C VAL A 247 17.51 -26.41 3.35
N SER A 248 18.11 -26.59 2.18
CA SER A 248 18.98 -27.75 1.87
C SER A 248 20.36 -27.71 2.55
N LYS A 249 20.79 -26.57 3.10
CA LYS A 249 22.03 -26.44 3.88
C LYS A 249 21.82 -26.54 5.39
N SER A 250 20.57 -26.68 5.84
CA SER A 250 20.19 -26.72 7.25
C SER A 250 19.90 -28.15 7.76
N TYR A 251 20.27 -29.16 6.98
CA TYR A 251 20.18 -30.59 7.31
C TYR A 251 21.55 -31.25 7.22
#